data_AF-Q7RHH8-F1
#
_entry.id   AF-Q7RHH8-F1
#
_cell.length_a   1.000
_cell.length_b   1.000
_cell.length_c   1.000
_cell.angle_alpha   90.00
_cell.angle_beta   90.00
_cell.angle_gamma   90.00
#
_symmetry.space_group_name_H-M   'P 1'
#
loop_
_entity.id
_entity.type
_entity.pdbx_description
1 polymer ?
#
loop_
_entity_poly.entity_id
_entity_poly.type
_entity_poly.pdbx_seq_one_letter_code
_entity_poly.pdbx_strand_id
1 'polypeptide(L)'
;MCSNGVYQLKKILLRYSETGHSSRNVRFFLRFILPDYKEENKHLNFEIHHEQYEEPLATFEYINNSRYEISLKDIKSKHIVDIINLYKDSAGNTDFLKHGGPKVYSNRRTIQGLWCPSIYSELNAISYLKKKKKNNIKLPKYTRESLNLNHDVIKGNGRWGNENLFPKGFDQKYLKNIFCFPFEDSLTKKGEPTSTADTKEPHINSFYKFYKA
;
A
#
# COMPACT_ATOMS: atom_id res chain seq x y z
N MET A 1 19.37 -16.01 10.64
CA MET A 1 18.57 -15.60 11.79
C MET A 1 19.14 -16.33 12.98
N CYS A 2 19.14 -15.71 14.16
CA CYS A 2 19.44 -16.38 15.40
C CYS A 2 18.14 -16.50 16.21
N SER A 3 17.79 -17.71 16.65
CA SER A 3 16.64 -17.95 17.53
C SER A 3 17.14 -18.60 18.81
N ASN A 4 16.81 -18.01 19.97
CA ASN A 4 17.27 -18.47 21.28
C ASN A 4 18.80 -18.62 21.37
N GLY A 5 19.56 -17.74 20.71
CA GLY A 5 21.02 -17.78 20.71
C GLY A 5 21.65 -18.80 19.74
N VAL A 6 20.84 -19.53 18.96
CA VAL A 6 21.33 -20.50 17.96
C VAL A 6 21.09 -19.97 16.55
N TYR A 7 22.16 -19.93 15.74
CA TYR A 7 22.07 -19.60 14.32
C TYR A 7 21.38 -20.71 13.54
N GLN A 8 20.44 -20.31 12.68
CA GLN A 8 19.66 -21.26 11.87
C GLN A 8 20.44 -21.82 10.67
N LEU A 9 21.40 -21.05 10.16
CA LEU A 9 22.27 -21.48 9.08
C LEU A 9 23.32 -22.45 9.63
N LYS A 10 23.33 -23.68 9.11
CA LYS A 10 24.20 -24.76 9.58
C LYS A 10 25.51 -24.82 8.80
N LYS A 11 25.41 -24.69 7.47
CA LYS A 11 26.53 -24.93 6.56
C LYS A 11 26.39 -24.09 5.29
N ILE A 12 27.52 -23.60 4.80
CA ILE A 12 27.64 -22.87 3.53
C ILE A 12 28.60 -23.66 2.66
N LEU A 13 28.14 -24.08 1.50
CA LEU A 13 28.95 -24.76 0.49
C LEU A 13 29.18 -23.79 -0.67
N LEU A 14 30.45 -23.50 -0.95
CA LEU A 14 30.87 -22.60 -2.03
C LEU A 14 31.52 -23.41 -3.15
N ARG A 15 30.90 -23.41 -4.32
CA ARG A 15 31.41 -24.03 -5.54
C ARG A 15 32.08 -22.97 -6.40
N TYR A 16 33.28 -23.25 -6.90
CA TYR A 16 33.98 -22.36 -7.82
C TYR A 16 34.85 -23.10 -8.83
N SER A 17 35.00 -22.51 -10.01
CA SER A 17 35.99 -22.91 -11.01
C SER A 17 37.29 -22.11 -10.84
N GLU A 18 38.43 -22.76 -11.09
CA GLU A 18 39.76 -22.14 -11.01
C GLU A 18 40.08 -21.30 -12.25
N THR A 19 39.65 -21.76 -13.42
CA THR A 19 39.95 -21.12 -14.71
C THR A 19 38.82 -20.25 -15.22
N GLY A 20 37.57 -20.52 -14.82
CA GLY A 20 36.38 -19.79 -15.27
C GLY A 20 36.47 -18.28 -15.00
N HIS A 21 36.02 -17.48 -15.96
CA HIS A 21 35.93 -16.03 -15.79
C HIS A 21 34.87 -15.66 -14.75
N SER A 22 33.72 -16.35 -14.79
CA SER A 22 32.56 -16.11 -13.92
C SER A 22 32.89 -16.24 -12.43
N SER A 23 33.86 -17.09 -12.07
CA SER A 23 34.32 -17.34 -10.70
C SER A 23 35.51 -16.47 -10.26
N ARG A 24 35.98 -15.53 -11.09
CA ARG A 24 37.12 -14.64 -10.75
C ARG A 24 36.95 -13.93 -9.41
N ASN A 25 35.77 -13.35 -9.19
CA ASN A 25 35.48 -12.61 -7.96
C ASN A 25 35.27 -13.52 -6.75
N VAL A 26 34.80 -14.75 -6.97
CA VAL A 26 34.69 -15.77 -5.92
C VAL A 26 36.08 -16.18 -5.47
N ARG A 27 37.02 -16.42 -6.40
CA ARG A 27 38.43 -16.71 -6.05
C ARG A 27 39.06 -15.58 -5.23
N PHE A 28 38.82 -14.34 -5.61
CA PHE A 28 39.28 -13.18 -4.83
C PHE A 28 38.69 -13.18 -3.41
N PHE A 29 37.39 -13.43 -3.29
CA PHE A 29 36.71 -13.54 -2.00
C PHE A 29 37.32 -14.66 -1.13
N LEU A 30 37.49 -15.87 -1.69
CA LEU A 30 38.07 -17.02 -0.99
C LEU A 30 39.49 -16.74 -0.48
N ARG A 31 40.29 -15.99 -1.26
CA ARG A 31 41.69 -15.71 -0.91
C ARG A 31 41.85 -14.62 0.13
N PHE A 32 41.09 -13.52 0.02
CA PHE A 32 41.37 -12.29 0.77
C PHE A 32 40.32 -11.97 1.84
N ILE A 33 39.06 -12.33 1.64
CA ILE A 33 37.95 -11.88 2.50
C ILE A 33 37.47 -13.01 3.42
N LEU A 34 37.43 -14.24 2.89
CA LEU A 34 36.92 -15.40 3.61
C LEU A 34 37.66 -15.70 4.93
N PRO A 35 39.01 -15.61 5.02
CA PRO A 35 39.73 -15.90 6.26
C PRO A 35 39.26 -15.00 7.41
N ASP A 36 39.29 -13.68 7.19
CA ASP A 36 38.86 -12.67 8.16
C ASP A 36 37.38 -12.87 8.53
N TYR A 37 36.52 -13.11 7.52
CA TYR A 37 35.09 -13.35 7.75
C TYR A 37 34.81 -14.61 8.59
N LYS A 38 35.63 -15.66 8.43
CA LYS A 38 35.52 -16.91 9.20
C LYS A 38 35.97 -16.73 10.65
N GLU A 39 36.95 -15.88 10.90
CA GLU A 39 37.38 -15.52 12.26
C GLU A 39 36.30 -14.75 13.01
N GLU A 40 35.61 -13.83 12.34
CA GLU A 40 34.47 -13.10 12.89
C GLU A 40 33.27 -14.02 13.13
N ASN A 41 32.99 -14.95 12.21
CA ASN A 41 31.80 -15.81 12.23
C ASN A 41 32.16 -17.30 12.45
N LYS A 42 32.81 -17.62 13.57
CA LYS A 42 33.30 -18.99 13.89
C LYS A 42 32.21 -20.07 13.96
N HIS A 43 30.95 -19.67 14.14
CA HIS A 43 29.81 -20.58 14.21
C HIS A 43 29.38 -21.11 12.83
N LEU A 44 29.84 -20.50 11.74
CA LEU A 44 29.50 -20.91 10.39
C LEU A 44 30.49 -21.95 9.85
N ASN A 45 29.95 -23.07 9.38
CA ASN A 45 30.74 -24.09 8.70
C ASN A 45 30.80 -23.81 7.21
N PHE A 46 31.99 -23.46 6.73
CA PHE A 46 32.29 -23.27 5.31
C PHE A 46 32.90 -24.52 4.71
N GLU A 47 32.30 -25.01 3.63
CA GLU A 47 32.85 -26.03 2.76
C GLU A 47 33.12 -25.45 1.37
N ILE A 48 34.28 -25.76 0.82
CA ILE A 48 34.75 -25.21 -0.44
C ILE A 48 34.91 -26.37 -1.41
N HIS A 49 34.19 -26.31 -2.52
CA HIS A 49 34.24 -27.28 -3.60
C HIS A 49 34.82 -26.64 -4.84
N HIS A 50 35.86 -27.26 -5.37
CA HIS A 50 36.47 -26.87 -6.63
C HIS A 50 35.89 -27.72 -7.77
N GLU A 51 35.39 -27.06 -8.81
CA GLU A 51 34.84 -27.72 -9.99
C GLU A 51 35.20 -26.93 -11.26
N GLN A 52 35.86 -27.58 -12.21
CA GLN A 52 36.55 -26.88 -13.30
C GLN A 52 35.60 -26.28 -14.35
N TYR A 53 34.44 -26.90 -14.59
CA TYR A 53 33.55 -26.55 -15.71
C TYR A 53 32.17 -26.03 -15.29
N GLU A 54 31.95 -25.86 -13.98
CA GLU A 54 30.67 -25.42 -13.46
C GLU A 54 30.67 -23.92 -13.13
N GLU A 55 29.49 -23.32 -13.23
CA GLU A 55 29.28 -21.95 -12.80
C GLU A 55 29.39 -21.86 -11.26
N PRO A 56 29.95 -20.77 -10.73
CA PRO A 56 30.10 -20.63 -9.29
C PRO A 56 28.73 -20.54 -8.62
N LEU A 57 28.56 -21.28 -7.52
CA LEU A 57 27.28 -21.42 -6.83
C LEU A 57 27.51 -21.48 -5.32
N ALA A 58 26.61 -20.84 -4.56
CA ALA A 58 26.55 -20.95 -3.11
C ALA A 58 25.32 -21.73 -2.71
N THR A 59 25.52 -22.79 -1.92
CA THR A 59 24.45 -23.58 -1.31
C THR A 59 24.43 -23.30 0.19
N PHE A 60 23.27 -22.91 0.69
CA PHE A 60 23.02 -22.62 2.10
C PHE A 60 22.15 -23.72 2.70
N GLU A 61 22.68 -24.46 3.66
CA GLU A 61 21.94 -25.50 4.39
C GLU A 61 21.58 -25.00 5.79
N TYR A 62 20.30 -25.08 6.14
CA TYR A 62 19.77 -24.67 7.43
C TYR A 62 19.52 -25.89 8.34
N ILE A 63 19.36 -25.64 9.65
CA ILE A 63 19.07 -26.70 10.64
C ILE A 63 17.76 -27.45 10.34
N ASN A 64 16.77 -26.76 9.78
CA ASN A 64 15.50 -27.33 9.33
C ASN A 64 15.61 -28.14 8.01
N ASN A 65 16.84 -28.44 7.55
CA ASN A 65 17.15 -29.10 6.28
C ASN A 65 16.66 -28.35 5.03
N SER A 66 16.22 -27.09 5.16
CA SER A 66 15.98 -26.26 3.98
C SER A 66 17.31 -25.91 3.30
N ARG A 67 17.28 -25.90 1.97
CA ARG A 67 18.43 -25.66 1.11
C ARG A 67 18.11 -24.53 0.16
N TYR A 68 19.04 -23.61 0.03
CA TYR A 68 18.95 -22.49 -0.90
C TYR A 68 20.19 -22.45 -1.77
N GLU A 69 19.98 -22.32 -3.07
CA GLU A 69 21.06 -22.27 -4.04
C GLU A 69 21.02 -20.93 -4.77
N ILE A 70 22.17 -20.28 -4.86
CA ILE A 70 22.33 -18.99 -5.55
C ILE A 70 23.54 -19.06 -6.46
N SER A 71 23.34 -18.64 -7.71
CA SER A 71 24.44 -18.41 -8.64
C SER A 71 25.29 -17.22 -8.18
N LEU A 72 26.61 -17.41 -8.14
CA LEU A 72 27.60 -16.37 -7.83
C LEU A 72 28.27 -15.81 -9.10
N LYS A 73 27.67 -16.05 -10.28
CA LYS A 73 28.23 -15.64 -11.57
C LYS A 73 28.39 -14.13 -11.66
N ASP A 74 29.63 -13.68 -11.89
CA ASP A 74 30.00 -12.27 -12.11
C ASP A 74 29.63 -11.31 -10.95
N ILE A 75 29.36 -11.85 -9.76
CA ILE A 75 29.05 -11.06 -8.56
C ILE A 75 30.36 -10.49 -7.99
N LYS A 76 30.36 -9.21 -7.58
CA LYS A 76 31.53 -8.59 -6.93
C LYS A 76 31.78 -9.23 -5.56
N SER A 77 33.05 -9.37 -5.16
CA SER A 77 33.42 -10.04 -3.91
C SER A 77 32.79 -9.42 -2.65
N LYS A 78 32.54 -8.10 -2.64
CA LYS A 78 31.81 -7.44 -1.54
C LYS A 78 30.35 -7.91 -1.44
N HIS A 79 29.67 -8.04 -2.58
CA HIS A 79 28.28 -8.51 -2.61
C HIS A 79 28.14 -9.98 -2.25
N ILE A 80 29.19 -10.79 -2.42
CA ILE A 80 29.21 -12.17 -1.89
C ILE A 80 29.06 -12.15 -0.36
N VAL A 81 29.72 -11.22 0.34
CA VAL A 81 29.57 -11.03 1.79
C VAL A 81 28.14 -10.62 2.13
N ASP A 82 27.58 -9.67 1.38
CA ASP A 82 26.19 -9.21 1.58
C ASP A 82 25.19 -10.37 1.42
N ILE A 83 25.39 -11.21 0.40
CA ILE A 83 24.58 -12.41 0.17
C ILE A 83 24.74 -13.39 1.33
N ILE A 84 25.97 -13.71 1.74
CA ILE A 84 26.18 -14.62 2.87
C ILE A 84 25.52 -14.07 4.14
N ASN A 85 25.63 -12.77 4.41
CA ASN A 85 24.95 -12.12 5.54
C ASN A 85 23.43 -12.22 5.45
N LEU A 86 22.84 -12.02 4.27
CA LEU A 86 21.41 -12.18 4.06
C LEU A 86 20.93 -13.58 4.45
N TYR A 87 21.64 -14.63 4.03
CA TYR A 87 21.28 -16.01 4.38
C TYR A 87 21.63 -16.34 5.84
N LYS A 88 22.74 -15.80 6.35
CA LYS A 88 23.10 -15.85 7.77
C LYS A 88 22.00 -15.26 8.64
N ASP A 89 21.31 -14.22 8.18
CA ASP A 89 20.25 -13.49 8.89
C ASP A 89 18.84 -14.02 8.58
N SER A 90 18.70 -14.93 7.63
CA SER A 90 17.43 -15.62 7.29
C SER A 90 17.17 -16.89 8.09
N ALA A 91 15.92 -17.37 8.09
CA ALA A 91 15.48 -18.58 8.80
C ALA A 91 15.39 -19.84 7.90
N GLY A 92 15.69 -19.68 6.61
CA GLY A 92 15.44 -20.68 5.59
C GLY A 92 13.99 -20.65 5.12
N ASN A 93 13.25 -21.73 5.36
CA ASN A 93 11.88 -22.06 4.89
C ASN A 93 10.83 -20.92 4.92
N THR A 94 10.94 -19.93 4.02
CA THR A 94 9.98 -18.81 3.87
C THR A 94 9.45 -18.65 2.45
N ASP A 95 9.80 -19.53 1.52
CA ASP A 95 9.54 -19.36 0.07
C ASP A 95 8.08 -19.20 -0.30
N PHE A 96 7.19 -19.83 0.47
CA PHE A 96 5.75 -19.83 0.20
C PHE A 96 4.98 -18.89 1.13
N LEU A 97 5.66 -18.25 2.08
CA LEU A 97 5.02 -17.36 3.05
C LEU A 97 4.91 -15.95 2.46
N LYS A 98 3.91 -15.72 1.60
CA LYS A 98 3.49 -14.36 1.30
C LYS A 98 3.01 -13.72 2.61
N HIS A 99 3.47 -12.50 2.91
CA HIS A 99 2.94 -11.69 4.03
C HIS A 99 1.51 -11.22 3.71
N GLY A 100 0.56 -12.15 3.59
CA GLY A 100 -0.86 -11.86 3.37
C GLY A 100 -1.66 -11.73 4.68
N GLY A 101 -1.05 -12.13 5.81
CA GLY A 101 -1.63 -12.05 7.14
C GLY A 101 -1.19 -10.82 7.93
N PRO A 102 -1.56 -10.74 9.23
CA PRO A 102 -1.04 -9.72 10.12
C PRO A 102 0.49 -9.76 10.15
N LYS A 103 1.13 -8.58 10.03
CA LYS A 103 2.60 -8.44 10.03
C LYS A 103 3.26 -8.95 11.31
N VAL A 104 2.51 -8.97 12.41
CA VAL A 104 2.97 -9.40 13.73
C VAL A 104 2.16 -10.63 14.14
N TYR A 105 2.86 -11.70 14.50
CA TYR A 105 2.28 -12.91 15.04
C TYR A 105 2.59 -13.04 16.52
N SER A 106 1.59 -13.42 17.32
CA SER A 106 1.76 -13.73 18.74
C SER A 106 1.03 -15.03 19.07
N ASN A 107 1.72 -15.93 19.77
CA ASN A 107 1.12 -17.16 20.31
C ASN A 107 0.04 -16.82 21.35
N ARG A 108 0.24 -15.73 22.12
CA ARG A 108 -0.73 -15.22 23.08
C ARG A 108 -1.43 -14.01 22.49
N ARG A 109 -2.60 -14.23 21.89
CA ARG A 109 -3.40 -13.15 21.29
C ARG A 109 -3.94 -12.16 22.31
N THR A 110 -4.19 -12.61 23.54
CA THR A 110 -4.72 -11.78 24.63
C THR A 110 -4.13 -12.21 25.98
N ILE A 111 -4.16 -11.30 26.95
CA ILE A 111 -3.74 -11.55 28.33
C ILE A 111 -4.97 -11.79 29.23
N GLN A 112 -6.03 -11.00 29.03
CA GLN A 112 -7.25 -11.06 29.85
C GLN A 112 -8.32 -12.03 29.30
N GLY A 113 -8.24 -12.37 28.01
CA GLY A 113 -9.24 -13.16 27.30
C GLY A 113 -9.61 -12.51 25.97
N LEU A 114 -10.05 -13.34 25.01
CA LEU A 114 -10.65 -12.85 23.78
C LEU A 114 -12.03 -12.28 24.08
N TRP A 115 -12.45 -11.28 23.31
CA TRP A 115 -13.82 -10.81 23.41
C TRP A 115 -14.78 -11.94 23.02
N CYS A 116 -15.69 -12.25 23.92
CA CYS A 116 -16.80 -13.16 23.68
C CYS A 116 -18.08 -12.44 24.10
N PRO A 117 -19.13 -12.42 23.28
CA PRO A 117 -20.41 -11.86 23.69
C PRO A 117 -20.97 -12.71 24.84
N SER A 118 -21.58 -12.05 25.82
CA SER A 118 -22.28 -12.78 26.89
C SER A 118 -23.57 -13.38 26.34
N ILE A 119 -24.04 -14.47 26.94
CA ILE A 119 -25.33 -15.11 26.57
C ILE A 119 -26.48 -14.07 26.57
N TYR A 120 -26.45 -13.13 27.52
CA TYR A 120 -27.43 -12.05 27.61
C TYR A 120 -27.32 -11.08 26.43
N SER A 121 -26.10 -10.70 26.04
CA SER A 121 -25.85 -9.85 24.88
C SER A 121 -26.31 -10.53 23.58
N GLU A 122 -26.08 -11.82 23.45
CA GLU A 122 -26.54 -12.61 22.29
C GLU A 122 -28.07 -12.68 22.24
N LEU A 123 -28.73 -12.99 23.36
CA LEU A 123 -30.18 -13.03 23.45
C LEU A 123 -30.81 -11.67 23.14
N ASN A 124 -30.19 -10.58 23.59
CA ASN A 124 -30.62 -9.22 23.25
C ASN A 124 -30.50 -8.94 21.75
N ALA A 125 -29.38 -9.32 21.11
CA ALA A 125 -29.21 -9.18 19.67
C ALA A 125 -30.26 -10.00 18.87
N ILE A 126 -30.55 -11.24 19.30
CA ILE A 126 -31.56 -12.11 18.69
C ILE A 126 -32.98 -11.57 18.90
N SER A 127 -33.23 -10.81 19.97
CA SER A 127 -34.56 -10.24 20.26
C SER A 127 -35.13 -9.43 19.09
N TYR A 128 -34.26 -8.76 18.32
CA TYR A 128 -34.66 -8.02 17.12
C TYR A 128 -35.27 -8.92 16.04
N LEU A 129 -34.71 -10.12 15.83
CA LEU A 129 -35.22 -11.11 14.89
C LEU A 129 -36.55 -11.73 15.36
N LYS A 130 -36.74 -11.82 16.68
CA LYS A 130 -37.98 -12.32 17.30
C LYS A 130 -39.11 -11.29 17.33
N LYS A 131 -38.81 -9.99 17.15
CA LYS A 131 -39.86 -8.97 17.02
C LYS A 131 -40.65 -9.29 15.75
N LYS A 132 -41.93 -9.64 15.92
CA LYS A 132 -42.87 -9.71 14.79
C LYS A 132 -42.73 -8.40 14.02
N LYS A 133 -42.44 -8.49 12.71
CA LYS A 133 -42.46 -7.31 11.83
C LYS A 133 -43.78 -6.60 12.11
N LYS A 134 -43.72 -5.34 12.57
CA LYS A 134 -44.95 -4.55 12.72
C LYS A 134 -45.59 -4.55 11.34
N ASN A 135 -46.72 -5.25 11.22
CA ASN A 135 -47.44 -5.39 9.96
C ASN A 135 -47.65 -4.00 9.37
N ASN A 136 -47.14 -3.81 8.15
CA ASN A 136 -47.49 -2.73 7.23
C ASN A 136 -47.62 -1.34 7.86
N ILE A 137 -46.57 -0.84 8.53
CA ILE A 137 -46.37 0.61 8.48
C ILE A 137 -46.07 0.89 7.01
N LYS A 138 -47.11 1.31 6.25
CA LYS A 138 -46.91 1.90 4.94
C LYS A 138 -46.07 3.14 5.19
N LEU A 139 -44.75 2.99 5.11
CA LEU A 139 -43.87 4.14 5.01
C LEU A 139 -44.44 4.99 3.87
N PRO A 140 -44.64 6.29 4.06
CA PRO A 140 -45.09 7.13 2.97
C PRO A 140 -44.13 6.91 1.79
N LYS A 141 -44.69 6.80 0.57
CA LYS A 141 -43.92 6.49 -0.66
C LYS A 141 -42.71 7.45 -0.85
N TYR A 142 -42.80 8.62 -0.24
CA TYR A 142 -41.77 9.65 -0.18
C TYR A 142 -41.54 10.04 1.29
N THR A 143 -40.27 10.20 1.69
CA THR A 143 -39.94 10.79 2.99
C THR A 143 -40.39 12.25 3.02
N ARG A 144 -40.60 12.81 4.21
CA ARG A 144 -40.90 14.25 4.35
C ARG A 144 -39.83 15.12 3.67
N GLU A 145 -38.57 14.69 3.76
CA GLU A 145 -37.44 15.34 3.08
C GLU A 145 -37.57 15.27 1.56
N SER A 146 -37.94 14.12 0.97
CA SER A 146 -38.06 14.03 -0.49
C SER A 146 -39.28 14.77 -1.06
N LEU A 147 -40.34 14.94 -0.28
CA LEU A 147 -41.44 15.84 -0.64
C LEU A 147 -41.02 17.31 -0.58
N ASN A 148 -40.28 17.71 0.47
CA ASN A 148 -39.75 19.06 0.58
C ASN A 148 -38.79 19.39 -0.57
N LEU A 149 -37.88 18.47 -0.91
CA LEU A 149 -36.98 18.63 -2.05
C LEU A 149 -37.72 18.76 -3.39
N ASN A 150 -38.82 18.02 -3.60
CA ASN A 150 -39.65 18.19 -4.79
C ASN A 150 -40.33 19.57 -4.83
N HIS A 151 -40.88 20.03 -3.70
CA HIS A 151 -41.44 21.37 -3.62
C HIS A 151 -40.39 22.45 -3.90
N ASP A 152 -39.16 22.27 -3.42
CA ASP A 152 -38.08 23.21 -3.67
C ASP A 152 -37.65 23.23 -5.15
N VAL A 153 -37.61 22.07 -5.82
CA VAL A 153 -37.39 21.98 -7.28
C VAL A 153 -38.51 22.68 -8.06
N ILE A 154 -39.78 22.50 -7.68
CA ILE A 154 -40.91 23.18 -8.34
C ILE A 154 -40.84 24.70 -8.16
N LYS A 155 -40.36 25.17 -6.99
CA LYS A 155 -40.12 26.59 -6.71
C LYS A 155 -38.89 27.16 -7.40
N GLY A 156 -38.11 26.33 -8.10
CA GLY A 156 -36.87 26.73 -8.76
C GLY A 156 -35.66 26.78 -7.82
N ASN A 157 -35.78 26.33 -6.57
CA ASN A 157 -34.65 26.18 -5.65
C ASN A 157 -34.08 24.76 -5.76
N GLY A 158 -33.51 24.43 -6.91
CA GLY A 158 -32.95 23.13 -7.19
C GLY A 158 -31.72 22.81 -6.34
N ARG A 159 -31.24 21.57 -6.44
CA ARG A 159 -30.06 21.05 -5.72
C ARG A 159 -28.78 21.90 -5.87
N TRP A 160 -28.72 22.74 -6.91
CA TRP A 160 -27.59 23.64 -7.22
C TRP A 160 -27.88 25.13 -6.98
N GLY A 161 -28.98 25.46 -6.30
CA GLY A 161 -29.38 26.84 -6.01
C GLY A 161 -30.59 27.30 -6.81
N ASN A 162 -30.84 28.62 -6.80
CA ASN A 162 -32.02 29.22 -7.39
C ASN A 162 -31.86 29.35 -8.92
N GLU A 163 -32.71 28.64 -9.65
CA GLU A 163 -32.78 28.53 -11.11
C GLU A 163 -33.05 29.89 -11.79
N ASN A 164 -33.59 30.87 -11.05
CA ASN A 164 -33.79 32.22 -11.55
C ASN A 164 -32.49 33.03 -11.62
N LEU A 165 -31.50 32.70 -10.77
CA LEU A 165 -30.17 33.33 -10.82
C LEU A 165 -29.24 32.60 -11.80
N PHE A 166 -29.40 31.28 -11.92
CA PHE A 166 -28.63 30.45 -12.84
C PHE A 166 -29.60 29.57 -13.63
N PRO A 167 -29.98 29.94 -14.87
CA PRO A 167 -30.93 29.15 -15.65
C PRO A 167 -30.41 27.72 -15.85
N LYS A 168 -31.34 26.75 -15.86
CA LYS A 168 -31.04 25.31 -15.84
C LYS A 168 -29.98 24.90 -16.86
N GLY A 169 -28.93 24.28 -16.35
CA GLY A 169 -27.89 23.63 -17.13
C GLY A 169 -26.59 24.41 -17.09
N PHE A 170 -25.48 23.69 -17.05
CA PHE A 170 -24.22 24.26 -17.48
C PHE A 170 -24.39 24.68 -18.94
N ASP A 171 -24.55 25.97 -19.21
CA ASP A 171 -24.57 26.46 -20.57
C ASP A 171 -23.24 26.03 -21.22
N GLN A 172 -23.31 25.02 -22.10
CA GLN A 172 -22.12 24.33 -22.59
C GLN A 172 -21.20 25.30 -23.32
N LYS A 173 -21.77 26.39 -23.87
CA LYS A 173 -21.02 27.52 -24.44
C LYS A 173 -20.32 28.37 -23.38
N TYR A 174 -20.98 28.68 -22.26
CA TYR A 174 -20.37 29.44 -21.16
C TYR A 174 -19.19 28.67 -20.56
N LEU A 175 -19.38 27.38 -20.26
CA LEU A 175 -18.30 26.53 -19.79
C LEU A 175 -17.20 26.33 -20.85
N LYS A 176 -17.56 26.14 -22.13
CA LYS A 176 -16.56 25.98 -23.19
C LYS A 176 -15.67 27.21 -23.30
N ASN A 177 -16.23 28.42 -23.16
CA ASN A 177 -15.43 29.64 -23.14
C ASN A 177 -14.54 29.72 -21.91
N ILE A 178 -15.04 29.37 -20.71
CA ILE A 178 -14.22 29.33 -19.48
C ILE A 178 -13.09 28.30 -19.60
N PHE A 179 -13.35 27.13 -20.17
CA PHE A 179 -12.33 26.09 -20.29
C PHE A 179 -11.34 26.34 -21.42
N CYS A 180 -11.79 26.89 -22.55
CA CYS A 180 -10.92 27.20 -23.67
C CYS A 180 -10.13 28.50 -23.47
N PHE A 181 -10.68 29.47 -22.73
CA PHE A 181 -10.10 30.79 -22.51
C PHE A 181 -10.23 31.23 -21.04
N PRO A 182 -9.54 30.56 -20.10
CA PRO A 182 -9.74 30.75 -18.66
C PRO A 182 -9.27 32.11 -18.11
N PHE A 183 -8.55 32.89 -18.90
CA PHE A 183 -8.01 34.20 -18.50
C PHE A 183 -8.67 35.39 -19.24
N GLU A 184 -9.64 35.12 -20.12
CA GLU A 184 -10.42 36.20 -20.73
C GLU A 184 -11.64 36.48 -19.86
N ASP A 185 -11.63 37.63 -19.18
CA ASP A 185 -12.78 38.11 -18.43
C ASP A 185 -13.94 38.32 -19.39
N SER A 186 -15.00 37.53 -19.22
CA SER A 186 -16.14 37.61 -20.10
C SER A 186 -16.80 38.99 -20.00
N LEU A 187 -16.65 39.77 -21.08
CA LEU A 187 -17.52 40.83 -21.64
C LEU A 187 -16.87 42.22 -21.78
N THR A 188 -16.22 42.50 -22.92
CA THR A 188 -16.41 43.81 -23.57
C THR A 188 -17.67 43.75 -24.42
N LYS A 189 -18.82 44.14 -23.85
CA LYS A 189 -20.00 44.48 -24.65
C LYS A 189 -19.73 45.79 -25.37
N LYS A 190 -19.45 45.75 -26.68
CA LYS A 190 -19.57 46.94 -27.53
C LYS A 190 -21.06 47.23 -27.73
N GLY A 191 -21.52 48.31 -27.10
CA GLY A 191 -22.76 49.01 -27.41
C GLY A 191 -23.94 48.65 -26.51
N GLU A 192 -24.15 49.43 -25.44
CA GLU A 192 -25.42 50.10 -25.08
C GLU A 192 -25.27 50.88 -23.76
N PRO A 193 -25.99 52.01 -23.58
CA PRO A 193 -25.70 53.01 -22.55
C PRO A 193 -26.21 52.66 -21.15
N THR A 194 -25.55 53.30 -20.19
CA THR A 194 -25.68 53.22 -18.73
C THR A 194 -27.10 53.37 -18.19
N SER A 195 -27.47 52.49 -17.25
CA SER A 195 -28.39 52.83 -16.16
C SER A 195 -27.84 52.30 -14.84
N THR A 196 -27.86 53.19 -13.85
CA THR A 196 -27.28 53.08 -12.51
C THR A 196 -28.08 52.11 -11.63
N ALA A 197 -27.42 51.08 -11.10
CA ALA A 197 -27.92 50.32 -9.96
C ALA A 197 -26.74 49.66 -9.21
N ASP A 198 -26.49 50.17 -8.01
CA ASP A 198 -25.71 49.64 -6.89
C ASP A 198 -24.88 48.37 -7.12
N THR A 199 -23.57 48.56 -7.20
CA THR A 199 -22.55 47.51 -7.08
C THR A 199 -22.57 46.89 -5.68
N LYS A 200 -23.34 45.82 -5.52
CA LYS A 200 -22.98 44.77 -4.55
C LYS A 200 -22.13 43.76 -5.30
N GLU A 201 -20.84 44.02 -5.39
CA GLU A 201 -19.88 43.06 -5.92
C GLU A 201 -19.96 41.78 -5.07
N PRO A 202 -20.28 40.61 -5.65
CA PRO A 202 -20.10 39.36 -4.95
C PRO A 202 -18.60 39.13 -4.82
N HIS A 203 -18.08 39.23 -3.60
CA HIS A 203 -16.74 38.74 -3.27
C HIS A 203 -16.62 37.26 -3.64
N ILE A 204 -16.15 36.98 -4.85
CA ILE A 204 -15.61 35.67 -5.23
C ILE A 204 -14.27 35.56 -4.54
N ASN A 205 -14.28 35.10 -3.29
CA ASN A 205 -13.07 34.64 -2.62
C ASN A 205 -13.38 33.69 -1.47
N SER A 206 -13.50 32.41 -1.81
CA SER A 206 -13.23 31.31 -0.88
C SER A 206 -12.67 30.08 -1.61
N PHE A 207 -13.08 29.85 -2.86
CA PHE A 207 -12.67 28.66 -3.62
C PHE A 207 -11.23 28.71 -4.16
N TYR A 208 -10.70 29.89 -4.51
CA TYR A 208 -9.37 30.02 -5.11
C TYR A 208 -8.20 30.02 -4.11
N LYS A 209 -8.48 30.09 -2.81
CA LYS A 209 -7.42 30.12 -1.77
C LYS A 209 -6.79 28.74 -1.53
N PHE A 210 -7.37 27.67 -2.09
CA PHE A 210 -6.94 26.29 -1.87
C PHE A 210 -5.80 25.83 -2.78
N TYR A 211 -5.59 26.49 -3.93
CA TYR A 211 -4.62 26.07 -4.95
C TYR A 211 -3.27 26.81 -4.89
N LYS A 212 -3.04 27.59 -3.83
CA LYS A 212 -1.83 28.43 -3.69
C LYS A 212 -1.10 28.23 -2.35
N ALA A 213 -1.19 27.02 -1.79
CA ALA A 213 -0.36 26.57 -0.66
C ALA A 213 0.55 25.44 -1.14
#